data_AF-A0A2R6FRL7-F1
#
_entry.id   AF-A0A2R6FRL7-F1
#
_cell.length_a   1.000
_cell.length_b   1.000
_cell.length_c   1.000
_cell.angle_alpha   90.00
_cell.angle_beta   90.00
_cell.angle_gamma   90.00
#
_symmetry.space_group_name_H-M   'P 1'
#
loop_
_entity.id
_entity.type
_entity.pdbx_description
1 polymer ?
#
loop_
_entity_poly.entity_id
_entity_poly.type
_entity_poly.pdbx_seq_one_letter_code
_entity_poly.pdbx_strand_id
1 'polypeptide(L)'
;MSRSSRWRRLATGTPTGPGGSNASPDTSPTAATTSRYSAPSGGTATRRRSPATLVAERYGDEPIEDDRFYERVATAPDALVTPSETVRTEMRELGAPDERSHVIPESIDMSLVRNVDPAEEIDVVYANPLDGTGNAESLLLGLAELRDRDWSATIIGDGPERDSHEGQAADLRIDDRVTFTGECDRERRVALY
;
A
#
# COMPACT_ATOMS: atom_id res chain seq x y z
N MET A 1 -23.28 22.56 -16.68
CA MET A 1 -22.22 23.39 -16.07
C MET A 1 -20.97 22.55 -15.98
N SER A 2 -19.89 23.05 -16.60
CA SER A 2 -18.64 22.35 -16.88
C SER A 2 -17.73 22.34 -15.65
N ARG A 3 -17.18 21.17 -15.30
CA ARG A 3 -16.00 21.07 -14.42
C ARG A 3 -14.85 20.50 -15.24
N SER A 4 -13.99 21.41 -15.65
CA SER A 4 -12.71 21.20 -16.31
C SER A 4 -11.71 20.55 -15.35
N SER A 5 -11.30 19.31 -15.63
CA SER A 5 -10.15 18.68 -14.98
C SER A 5 -8.89 19.06 -15.76
N ARG A 6 -8.04 19.88 -15.13
CA ARG A 6 -6.78 20.37 -15.70
C ARG A 6 -5.79 19.23 -15.86
N TRP A 7 -5.36 18.99 -17.09
CA TRP A 7 -4.18 18.19 -17.39
C TRP A 7 -2.95 19.10 -17.39
N ARG A 8 -1.89 18.73 -16.65
CA ARG A 8 -0.56 19.33 -16.85
C ARG A 8 0.35 18.26 -17.46
N ARG A 9 0.83 18.59 -18.65
CA ARG A 9 1.79 17.84 -19.47
C ARG A 9 3.18 18.27 -19.02
N LEU A 10 4.08 17.32 -18.75
CA LEU A 10 5.52 17.59 -18.75
C LEU A 10 6.15 16.67 -19.79
N ALA A 11 6.48 17.28 -20.92
CA ALA A 11 7.39 16.70 -21.90
C ALA A 11 8.81 17.03 -21.45
N THR A 12 9.71 16.07 -21.49
CA THR A 12 11.15 16.37 -21.56
C THR A 12 11.63 15.97 -22.94
N GLY A 13 12.07 16.99 -23.68
CA GLY A 13 12.62 16.84 -25.01
C GLY A 13 13.90 16.02 -25.01
N THR A 14 14.13 15.36 -26.13
CA THR A 14 15.41 14.77 -26.52
C THR A 14 16.40 15.88 -26.88
N PRO A 15 17.66 15.85 -26.40
CA PRO A 15 18.77 16.48 -27.10
C PRO A 15 19.41 15.47 -28.06
N THR A 16 19.31 15.73 -29.35
CA THR A 16 20.18 15.16 -30.38
C THR A 16 21.54 15.88 -30.36
N GLY A 17 22.65 15.15 -30.20
CA GLY A 17 24.00 15.64 -30.49
C GLY A 17 25.13 14.86 -29.77
N PRO A 18 26.26 14.50 -30.42
CA PRO A 18 27.15 13.44 -29.96
C PRO A 18 28.38 13.94 -29.18
N GLY A 19 28.87 13.12 -28.24
CA GLY A 19 30.25 13.18 -27.75
C GLY A 19 30.42 13.00 -26.23
N GLY A 20 31.26 12.03 -25.83
CA GLY A 20 32.05 12.12 -24.60
C GLY A 20 31.66 11.24 -23.41
N SER A 21 32.46 10.20 -23.18
CA SER A 21 32.89 9.60 -21.90
C SER A 21 31.87 9.16 -20.83
N ASN A 22 31.82 7.83 -20.67
CA ASN A 22 31.85 7.04 -19.42
C ASN A 22 31.02 7.54 -18.21
N ALA A 23 29.90 6.87 -17.96
CA ALA A 23 29.35 6.66 -16.61
C ALA A 23 28.44 5.41 -16.63
N SER A 24 28.72 4.45 -15.76
CA SER A 24 27.84 3.31 -15.46
C SER A 24 26.47 3.82 -15.02
N PRO A 25 25.35 3.15 -15.35
CA PRO A 25 24.07 3.53 -14.81
C PRO A 25 23.96 2.98 -13.37
N ASP A 26 24.26 3.84 -12.39
CA ASP A 26 23.74 3.70 -11.03
C ASP A 26 22.22 3.78 -11.09
N THR A 27 21.54 2.68 -10.78
CA THR A 27 20.09 2.64 -10.62
C THR A 27 19.73 3.22 -9.26
N SER A 28 19.47 4.52 -9.21
CA SER A 28 18.74 5.14 -8.10
C SER A 28 17.27 4.68 -8.17
N PRO A 29 16.68 4.08 -7.12
CA PRO A 29 15.25 3.76 -7.10
C PRO A 29 14.48 5.07 -6.94
N THR A 30 14.15 5.69 -8.08
CA THR A 30 13.24 6.83 -8.13
C THR A 30 11.84 6.25 -8.16
N ALA A 31 11.02 6.63 -7.18
CA ALA A 31 9.64 6.20 -6.96
C ALA A 31 8.93 5.77 -8.26
N ALA A 32 8.46 4.51 -8.27
CA ALA A 32 7.81 3.89 -9.41
C ALA A 32 6.65 4.77 -9.90
N THR A 33 6.84 5.35 -11.07
CA THR A 33 5.79 6.04 -11.80
C THR A 33 4.70 5.02 -12.11
N THR A 34 3.50 5.22 -11.56
CA THR A 34 2.29 4.49 -11.96
C THR A 34 2.05 4.74 -13.45
N SER A 35 2.55 3.83 -14.29
CA SER A 35 2.22 3.84 -15.71
C SER A 35 0.78 3.36 -15.87
N ARG A 36 -0.15 4.32 -15.93
CA ARG A 36 -1.54 4.07 -16.31
C ARG A 36 -1.58 3.32 -17.65
N TYR A 37 -1.97 2.06 -17.61
CA TYR A 37 -2.30 1.30 -18.80
C TYR A 37 -3.57 1.92 -19.43
N SER A 38 -3.42 2.55 -20.59
CA SER A 38 -4.55 2.82 -21.49
C SER A 38 -4.43 1.84 -22.65
N ALA A 39 -5.28 0.80 -22.65
CA ALA A 39 -5.34 -0.15 -23.75
C ALA A 39 -6.24 0.42 -24.87
N PRO A 40 -5.78 0.46 -26.13
CA PRO A 40 -6.68 0.73 -27.25
C PRO A 40 -7.61 -0.48 -27.42
N SER A 41 -8.91 -0.23 -27.34
CA SER A 41 -9.95 -1.16 -27.74
C SER A 41 -9.83 -1.43 -29.24
N GLY A 42 -9.44 -2.66 -29.59
CA GLY A 42 -9.51 -3.18 -30.96
C GLY A 42 -8.31 -2.84 -31.84
N GLY A 43 -7.34 -3.75 -31.92
CA GLY A 43 -6.33 -3.73 -32.97
C GLY A 43 -5.25 -4.77 -32.74
N THR A 44 -5.03 -5.65 -33.72
CA THR A 44 -3.85 -6.52 -33.80
C THR A 44 -2.61 -5.66 -34.06
N ALA A 45 -2.12 -4.99 -33.02
CA ALA A 45 -0.86 -4.27 -33.05
C ALA A 45 0.25 -5.25 -32.74
N THR A 46 1.04 -5.57 -33.77
CA THR A 46 2.32 -6.25 -33.63
C THR A 46 3.13 -5.54 -32.55
N ARG A 47 3.54 -6.31 -31.53
CA ARG A 47 4.32 -5.89 -30.36
C ARG A 47 5.68 -5.36 -30.83
N ARG A 48 5.74 -4.14 -31.37
CA ARG A 48 7.00 -3.38 -31.43
C ARG A 48 7.37 -3.10 -29.98
N ARG A 49 8.20 -4.00 -29.41
CA ARG A 49 8.82 -3.81 -28.12
C ARG A 49 9.49 -2.43 -28.15
N SER A 50 8.96 -1.51 -27.35
CA SER A 50 9.77 -0.39 -26.89
C SER A 50 11.03 -0.99 -26.25
N PRO A 51 12.24 -0.42 -26.41
CA PRO A 51 13.46 -0.98 -25.83
C PRO A 51 13.50 -0.91 -24.28
N ALA A 52 12.46 -0.37 -23.66
CA ALA A 52 12.36 -0.25 -22.21
C ALA A 52 11.87 -1.56 -21.57
N THR A 53 12.57 -2.00 -20.52
CA THR A 53 12.14 -3.07 -19.61
C THR A 53 10.87 -2.65 -18.88
N LEU A 54 9.84 -3.49 -18.92
CA LEU A 54 8.62 -3.29 -18.16
C LEU A 54 8.73 -3.99 -16.80
N VAL A 55 8.75 -3.20 -15.73
CA VAL A 55 8.64 -3.69 -14.35
C VAL A 55 7.25 -3.33 -13.82
N ALA A 56 6.58 -4.28 -13.19
CA ALA A 56 5.32 -4.04 -12.48
C ALA A 56 5.46 -4.42 -11.01
N GLU A 57 4.72 -3.71 -10.17
CA GLU A 57 4.64 -3.94 -8.74
C GLU A 57 3.16 -4.11 -8.37
N ARG A 58 2.85 -5.14 -7.57
CA ARG A 58 1.52 -5.30 -6.99
C ARG A 58 1.48 -4.68 -5.60
N TYR A 59 0.60 -3.70 -5.42
CA TYR A 59 0.34 -3.03 -4.16
C TYR A 59 -1.18 -2.98 -3.93
N GLY A 60 -1.61 -3.23 -2.69
CA GLY A 60 -3.03 -3.26 -2.29
C GLY A 60 -3.67 -4.65 -2.31
N ASP A 61 -4.73 -4.79 -1.51
CA ASP A 61 -5.50 -6.03 -1.30
C ASP A 61 -6.93 -5.92 -1.86
N GLU A 62 -7.25 -4.86 -2.60
CA GLU A 62 -8.60 -4.69 -3.14
C GLU A 62 -8.94 -5.79 -4.16
N PRO A 63 -10.15 -6.40 -4.07
CA PRO A 63 -10.62 -7.34 -5.07
C PRO A 63 -10.81 -6.63 -6.41
N ILE A 64 -10.22 -7.16 -7.48
CA ILE A 64 -10.25 -6.50 -8.80
C ILE A 64 -11.20 -7.26 -9.72
N GLU A 65 -12.21 -6.54 -10.21
CA GLU A 65 -13.41 -7.09 -10.86
C GLU A 65 -13.17 -7.67 -12.29
N ASP A 66 -11.96 -7.60 -12.85
CA ASP A 66 -11.65 -8.01 -14.23
C ASP A 66 -10.45 -8.98 -14.33
N ASP A 67 -10.78 -10.28 -14.44
CA ASP A 67 -9.82 -11.39 -14.56
C ASP A 67 -8.83 -11.22 -15.72
N ARG A 68 -9.27 -10.67 -16.86
CA ARG A 68 -8.44 -10.55 -18.08
C ARG A 68 -7.38 -9.47 -17.95
N PHE A 69 -7.70 -8.41 -17.22
CA PHE A 69 -6.72 -7.37 -16.91
C PHE A 69 -5.62 -7.93 -16.02
N TYR A 70 -6.00 -8.77 -15.04
CA TYR A 70 -5.07 -9.35 -14.07
C TYR A 70 -4.12 -10.38 -14.65
N GLU A 71 -4.62 -11.31 -15.47
CA GLU A 71 -3.75 -12.23 -16.22
C GLU A 71 -2.71 -11.45 -17.05
N ARG A 72 -3.11 -10.32 -17.64
CA ARG A 72 -2.20 -9.48 -18.42
C ARG A 72 -1.18 -8.76 -17.54
N VAL A 73 -1.57 -8.25 -16.37
CA VAL A 73 -0.63 -7.62 -15.42
C VAL A 73 0.35 -8.66 -14.85
N ALA A 74 -0.09 -9.89 -14.61
CA ALA A 74 0.75 -10.98 -14.13
C ALA A 74 1.77 -11.46 -15.20
N THR A 75 1.38 -11.48 -16.49
CA THR A 75 2.17 -12.12 -17.56
C THR A 75 2.93 -11.16 -18.48
N ALA A 76 2.50 -9.90 -18.61
CA ALA A 76 3.08 -8.95 -19.55
C ALA A 76 4.45 -8.35 -19.16
N PRO A 77 4.75 -8.10 -17.86
CA PRO A 77 6.01 -7.52 -17.42
C PRO A 77 7.23 -8.40 -17.71
N ASP A 78 8.38 -7.76 -17.87
CA ASP A 78 9.69 -8.42 -17.94
C ASP A 78 10.19 -8.80 -16.53
N ALA A 79 9.74 -8.07 -15.50
CA ALA A 79 9.90 -8.40 -14.08
C ALA A 79 8.67 -7.96 -13.28
N LEU A 80 8.28 -8.77 -12.29
CA LEU A 80 7.17 -8.54 -11.38
C LEU A 80 7.70 -8.53 -9.95
N VAL A 81 7.42 -7.46 -9.22
CA VAL A 81 7.78 -7.30 -7.81
C VAL A 81 6.53 -7.45 -6.95
N THR A 82 6.66 -8.23 -5.88
CA THR A 82 5.59 -8.47 -4.91
C THR A 82 6.10 -8.25 -3.48
N PRO A 83 5.27 -7.72 -2.57
CA PRO A 83 5.71 -7.41 -1.21
C PRO A 83 5.90 -8.65 -0.33
N SER A 84 5.32 -9.80 -0.71
CA SER A 84 5.38 -11.04 0.07
C SER A 84 5.28 -12.28 -0.83
N GLU A 85 5.65 -13.44 -0.29
CA GLU A 85 5.45 -14.73 -0.96
C GLU A 85 3.96 -15.07 -1.15
N THR A 86 3.08 -14.57 -0.29
CA THR A 86 1.61 -14.73 -0.44
C THR A 86 1.16 -14.06 -1.73
N VAL A 87 1.49 -12.78 -1.92
CA VAL A 87 1.13 -12.03 -3.13
C VAL A 87 1.82 -12.62 -4.37
N ARG A 88 3.07 -13.10 -4.24
CA ARG A 88 3.77 -13.82 -5.32
C ARG A 88 3.04 -15.09 -5.73
N THR A 89 2.53 -15.84 -4.77
CA THR A 89 1.78 -17.08 -5.02
C THR A 89 0.49 -16.77 -5.80
N GLU A 90 -0.29 -15.80 -5.36
CA GLU A 90 -1.48 -15.35 -6.07
C GLU A 90 -1.15 -14.91 -7.51
N MET A 91 -0.05 -14.17 -7.71
CA MET A 91 0.38 -13.77 -9.04
C MET A 91 0.78 -14.97 -9.93
N ARG A 92 1.39 -16.00 -9.35
CA ARG A 92 1.72 -17.24 -10.09
C ARG A 92 0.48 -18.02 -10.48
N GLU A 93 -0.54 -18.06 -9.63
CA GLU A 93 -1.85 -18.67 -9.95
C GLU A 93 -2.53 -17.99 -11.14
N LEU A 94 -2.27 -16.68 -11.30
CA LEU A 94 -2.71 -15.87 -12.44
C LEU A 94 -1.76 -15.94 -13.66
N GLY A 95 -0.75 -16.82 -13.61
CA GLY A 95 0.15 -17.12 -14.73
C GLY A 95 1.47 -16.35 -14.74
N ALA A 96 1.82 -15.60 -13.70
CA ALA A 96 3.13 -14.96 -13.61
C ALA A 96 4.27 -16.01 -13.63
N PRO A 97 5.27 -15.88 -14.51
CA PRO A 97 6.39 -16.81 -14.57
C PRO A 97 7.31 -16.67 -13.35
N ASP A 98 7.71 -17.80 -12.78
CA ASP A 98 8.48 -17.87 -11.54
C ASP A 98 9.78 -17.05 -11.62
N GLU A 99 10.49 -17.20 -12.74
CA GLU A 99 11.82 -16.62 -12.96
C GLU A 99 11.80 -15.11 -13.10
N ARG A 100 10.61 -14.52 -13.32
CA ARG A 100 10.42 -13.05 -13.42
C ARG A 100 9.69 -12.48 -12.21
N SER A 101 9.33 -13.31 -11.24
CA SER A 101 8.62 -12.89 -10.04
C SER A 101 9.60 -12.79 -8.88
N HIS A 102 9.63 -11.64 -8.21
CA HIS A 102 10.60 -11.35 -7.16
C HIS A 102 9.88 -10.80 -5.93
N VAL A 103 10.22 -11.33 -4.75
CA VAL A 103 9.76 -10.76 -3.49
C VAL A 103 10.71 -9.66 -3.05
N ILE A 104 10.19 -8.44 -2.94
CA ILE A 104 10.89 -7.31 -2.33
C ILE A 104 9.94 -6.77 -1.27
N PRO A 105 10.18 -7.04 0.03
CA PRO A 105 9.32 -6.54 1.09
C PRO A 105 9.31 -5.02 1.16
N GLU A 106 8.17 -4.47 1.61
CA GLU A 106 8.05 -3.05 1.91
C GLU A 106 9.11 -2.61 2.93
N SER A 107 9.78 -1.50 2.64
CA SER A 107 10.75 -0.92 3.55
C SER A 107 10.08 -0.07 4.61
N ILE A 108 10.57 -0.15 5.85
CA ILE A 108 10.22 0.77 6.92
C ILE A 108 11.38 1.72 7.21
N ASP A 109 11.08 2.93 7.70
CA ASP A 109 12.09 3.89 8.13
C ASP A 109 12.71 3.42 9.46
N MET A 110 13.76 2.60 9.35
CA MET A 110 14.50 2.09 10.50
C MET A 110 15.23 3.18 11.29
N SER A 111 15.47 4.35 10.70
CA SER A 111 16.07 5.46 11.42
C SER A 111 15.04 6.07 12.36
N LEU A 112 13.81 6.27 11.89
CA LEU A 112 12.71 6.74 12.73
C LEU A 112 12.42 5.76 13.89
N VAL A 113 12.26 4.47 13.58
CA VAL A 113 11.96 3.43 14.59
C VAL A 113 13.00 3.36 15.71
N ARG A 114 14.29 3.59 15.38
CA ARG A 114 15.38 3.50 16.36
C ARG A 114 15.59 4.76 17.18
N ASN A 115 15.13 5.92 16.71
CA ASN A 115 15.46 7.22 17.30
C ASN A 115 14.25 7.94 17.90
N VAL A 116 13.02 7.50 17.63
CA VAL A 116 11.85 8.08 18.28
C VAL A 116 11.83 7.70 19.76
N ASP A 117 11.52 8.66 20.62
CA ASP A 117 11.27 8.38 22.03
C ASP A 117 9.87 7.73 22.16
N PRO A 118 9.77 6.53 22.77
CA PRO A 118 8.49 5.88 23.01
C PRO A 118 7.57 6.76 23.86
N ALA A 119 6.28 6.73 23.53
CA ALA A 119 5.23 7.34 24.32
C ALA A 119 4.97 6.54 25.62
N GLU A 120 3.95 6.95 26.38
CA GLU A 120 3.50 6.21 27.56
C GLU A 120 3.17 4.75 27.21
N GLU A 121 3.44 3.84 28.15
CA GLU A 121 3.23 2.41 27.96
C GLU A 121 1.74 2.10 27.78
N ILE A 122 1.39 1.48 26.66
CA ILE A 122 0.03 1.08 26.27
C ILE A 122 0.07 -0.41 25.92
N ASP A 123 -0.89 -1.19 26.39
CA ASP A 123 -0.88 -2.65 26.20
C ASP A 123 -1.19 -3.05 24.75
N VAL A 124 -2.10 -2.32 24.10
CA VAL A 124 -2.55 -2.62 22.73
C VAL A 124 -2.65 -1.35 21.90
N VAL A 125 -1.98 -1.33 20.76
CA VAL A 125 -2.13 -0.27 19.75
C VAL A 125 -2.63 -0.85 18.44
N TYR A 126 -3.70 -0.27 17.93
CA TYR A 126 -4.25 -0.56 16.62
C TYR A 126 -4.15 0.68 15.74
N ALA A 127 -3.72 0.50 14.48
CA ALA A 127 -3.57 1.61 13.55
C ALA A 127 -4.07 1.25 12.15
N ASN A 128 -5.22 1.78 11.75
CA ASN A 128 -5.79 1.62 10.41
C ASN A 128 -6.93 2.63 10.19
N PRO A 129 -7.28 3.03 8.95
CA PRO A 129 -8.52 3.74 8.69
C PRO A 129 -9.74 2.99 9.25
N LEU A 130 -10.70 3.75 9.74
CA LEU A 130 -11.95 3.23 10.27
C LEU A 130 -13.02 3.27 9.16
N ASP A 131 -12.78 2.51 8.11
CA ASP A 131 -13.58 2.45 6.88
C ASP A 131 -14.12 1.04 6.56
N GLY A 132 -14.02 0.12 7.54
CA GLY A 132 -14.45 -1.27 7.43
C GLY A 132 -13.40 -2.24 6.91
N THR A 133 -12.24 -1.77 6.43
CA THR A 133 -11.18 -2.67 5.91
C THR A 133 -10.24 -3.22 6.98
N GLY A 134 -10.11 -2.51 8.11
CA GLY A 134 -9.11 -2.81 9.14
C GLY A 134 -9.50 -3.81 10.23
N ASN A 135 -10.73 -4.34 10.22
CA ASN A 135 -11.23 -5.29 11.22
C ASN A 135 -11.21 -4.78 12.69
N ALA A 136 -11.33 -3.46 12.90
CA ALA A 136 -11.41 -2.87 14.24
C ALA A 136 -12.55 -3.48 15.09
N GLU A 137 -13.67 -3.85 14.47
CA GLU A 137 -14.77 -4.56 15.12
C GLU A 137 -14.30 -5.86 15.80
N SER A 138 -13.53 -6.68 15.09
CA SER A 138 -13.03 -7.97 15.61
C SER A 138 -12.03 -7.76 16.76
N LEU A 139 -11.22 -6.72 16.68
CA LEU A 139 -10.32 -6.33 17.77
C LEU A 139 -11.12 -5.96 19.02
N LEU A 140 -12.12 -5.09 18.90
CA LEU A 140 -12.94 -4.65 20.04
C LEU A 140 -13.67 -5.83 20.70
N LEU A 141 -14.21 -6.76 19.89
CA LEU A 141 -14.80 -8.01 20.39
C LEU A 141 -13.77 -8.85 21.16
N GLY A 142 -12.56 -9.02 20.62
CA GLY A 142 -11.49 -9.75 21.30
C GLY A 142 -11.07 -9.11 22.63
N LEU A 143 -10.97 -7.78 22.67
CA LEU A 143 -10.64 -7.03 23.88
C LEU A 143 -11.75 -7.13 24.95
N ALA A 144 -13.01 -7.17 24.55
CA ALA A 144 -14.14 -7.35 25.46
C ALA A 144 -14.14 -8.71 26.19
N GLU A 145 -13.56 -9.75 25.59
CA GLU A 145 -13.34 -11.04 26.24
C GLU A 145 -12.24 -10.98 27.32
N LEU A 146 -11.37 -9.96 27.24
CA LEU A 146 -10.29 -9.73 28.20
C LEU A 146 -10.63 -8.64 29.23
N ARG A 147 -11.89 -8.20 29.34
CA ARG A 147 -12.32 -7.09 30.22
C ARG A 147 -12.07 -7.30 31.73
N ASP A 148 -11.82 -8.54 32.15
CA ASP A 148 -11.47 -8.90 33.52
C ASP A 148 -9.94 -8.83 33.78
N ARG A 149 -9.15 -8.44 32.76
CA ARG A 149 -7.71 -8.17 32.86
C ARG A 149 -7.46 -6.67 32.89
N ASP A 150 -6.30 -6.30 33.41
CA ASP A 150 -5.82 -4.93 33.37
C ASP A 150 -5.16 -4.67 32.01
N TRP A 151 -5.77 -3.81 31.20
CA TRP A 151 -5.24 -3.40 29.90
C TRP A 151 -5.83 -2.04 29.47
N SER A 152 -5.08 -1.36 28.61
CA SER A 152 -5.45 -0.16 27.89
C SER A 152 -5.23 -0.36 26.39
N ALA A 153 -6.08 0.25 25.56
CA ALA A 153 -5.93 0.19 24.13
C ALA A 153 -6.01 1.58 23.48
N THR A 154 -5.17 1.81 22.48
CA THR A 154 -5.20 3.01 21.66
C THR A 154 -5.52 2.66 20.21
N ILE A 155 -6.57 3.28 19.66
CA ILE A 155 -7.02 3.13 18.28
C ILE A 155 -6.64 4.39 17.51
N ILE A 156 -5.70 4.23 16.57
CA ILE A 156 -5.18 5.26 15.69
C ILE A 156 -5.84 5.12 14.32
N GLY A 157 -6.47 6.18 13.85
CA GLY A 157 -7.20 6.19 12.60
C GLY A 157 -8.50 6.94 12.71
N ASP A 158 -9.00 7.35 11.56
CA ASP A 158 -10.29 8.00 11.41
C ASP A 158 -11.00 7.38 10.19
N GLY A 159 -12.29 7.68 10.03
CA GLY A 159 -13.08 7.17 8.95
C GLY A 159 -14.58 7.17 9.25
N PRO A 160 -15.40 6.83 8.24
CA PRO A 160 -16.85 6.88 8.36
C PRO A 160 -17.42 5.95 9.45
N GLU A 161 -16.71 4.89 9.82
CA GLU A 161 -17.13 3.91 10.85
C GLU A 161 -16.65 4.29 12.26
N ARG A 162 -16.02 5.46 12.46
CA ARG A 162 -15.50 5.87 13.78
C ARG A 162 -16.59 5.85 14.85
N ASP A 163 -17.71 6.52 14.61
CA ASP A 163 -18.82 6.62 15.58
C ASP A 163 -19.41 5.24 15.90
N SER A 164 -19.43 4.33 14.90
CA SER A 164 -19.88 2.95 15.06
C SER A 164 -18.98 2.18 16.03
N HIS A 165 -17.66 2.30 15.87
CA HIS A 165 -16.69 1.64 16.74
C HIS A 165 -16.65 2.24 18.16
N GLU A 166 -16.83 3.56 18.32
CA GLU A 166 -16.99 4.18 19.64
C GLU A 166 -18.25 3.68 20.35
N GLY A 167 -19.38 3.59 19.63
CA GLY A 167 -20.61 3.00 20.14
C GLY A 167 -20.43 1.53 20.53
N GLN A 168 -19.74 0.74 19.71
CA GLN A 168 -19.43 -0.66 20.00
C GLN A 168 -18.58 -0.81 21.27
N ALA A 169 -17.57 0.05 21.48
CA ALA A 169 -16.78 0.02 22.70
C ALA A 169 -17.64 0.28 23.96
N ALA A 170 -18.60 1.20 23.88
CA ALA A 170 -19.55 1.48 24.95
C ALA A 170 -20.53 0.32 25.19
N ASP A 171 -21.08 -0.27 24.12
CA ASP A 171 -21.97 -1.43 24.21
C ASP A 171 -21.26 -2.65 24.83
N LEU A 172 -19.97 -2.81 24.54
CA LEU A 172 -19.09 -3.83 25.12
C LEU A 172 -18.59 -3.47 26.53
N ARG A 173 -18.83 -2.24 27.02
CA ARG A 173 -18.38 -1.72 28.32
C ARG A 173 -16.87 -1.76 28.49
N ILE A 174 -16.17 -1.35 27.44
CA ILE A 174 -14.71 -1.20 27.41
C ILE A 174 -14.30 0.22 26.99
N ASP A 175 -15.26 1.13 26.84
CA ASP A 175 -15.04 2.52 26.42
C ASP A 175 -14.13 3.30 27.39
N ASP A 176 -14.11 2.93 28.66
CA ASP A 176 -13.20 3.49 29.66
C ASP A 176 -11.74 3.06 29.48
N ARG A 177 -11.49 2.02 28.69
CA ARG A 177 -10.16 1.43 28.44
C ARG A 177 -9.63 1.67 27.04
N VAL A 178 -10.48 2.14 26.12
CA VAL A 178 -10.14 2.33 24.71
C VAL A 178 -10.10 3.82 24.39
N THR A 179 -8.96 4.30 23.89
CA THR A 179 -8.79 5.69 23.45
C THR A 179 -8.72 5.77 21.93
N PHE A 180 -9.65 6.52 21.31
CA PHE A 180 -9.62 6.84 19.89
C PHE A 180 -8.88 8.16 19.66
N THR A 181 -7.72 8.12 19.00
CA THR A 181 -6.86 9.32 18.82
C THR A 181 -7.10 10.06 17.52
N GLY A 182 -7.88 9.49 16.59
CA GLY A 182 -7.96 9.97 15.22
C GLY A 182 -6.67 9.70 14.45
N GLU A 183 -6.48 10.38 13.32
CA GLU A 183 -5.23 10.30 12.56
C GLU A 183 -4.05 10.89 13.35
N CYS A 184 -2.96 10.14 13.43
CA CYS A 184 -1.68 10.61 13.95
C CYS A 184 -0.66 10.72 12.83
N ASP A 185 0.25 11.69 12.94
CA ASP A 185 1.44 11.72 12.07
C ASP A 185 2.32 10.47 12.27
N ARG A 186 3.27 10.28 11.36
CA ARG A 186 4.11 9.08 11.33
C ARG A 186 4.95 8.95 12.60
N GLU A 187 5.56 10.02 13.08
CA GLU A 187 6.46 9.99 14.22
C GLU A 187 5.69 9.64 15.50
N ARG A 188 4.55 10.31 15.74
CA ARG A 188 3.67 9.99 16.86
C ARG A 188 3.16 8.55 16.81
N ARG A 189 2.84 8.03 15.64
CA ARG A 189 2.39 6.65 15.47
C ARG A 189 3.48 5.63 15.82
N VAL A 190 4.71 5.88 15.39
CA VAL A 190 5.85 5.00 15.73
C VAL A 190 6.17 5.08 17.22
N ALA A 191 6.03 6.24 17.85
CA ALA A 191 6.20 6.39 19.29
C ALA A 191 5.18 5.58 20.13
N LEU A 192 4.02 5.24 19.57
CA LEU A 192 2.98 4.47 20.27
C LEU A 192 3.18 2.95 20.15
N TYR A 193 4.07 2.48 19.26
CA TYR A 193 4.41 1.06 19.13
C TYR A 193 5.51 0.64 20.11
#